data_AF-A0A1X7HNU7-F1
#
_entry.id   AF-A0A1X7HNU7-F1
#
_cell.length_a   1.000
_cell.length_b   1.000
_cell.length_c   1.000
_cell.angle_alpha   90.00
_cell.angle_beta   90.00
_cell.angle_gamma   90.00
#
_symmetry.space_group_name_H-M   'P 1'
#
loop_
_entity.id
_entity.type
_entity.pdbx_description
1 polymer ?
#
loop_
_entity_poly.entity_id
_entity_poly.type
_entity_poly.pdbx_seq_one_letter_code
_entity_poly.pdbx_strand_id
1 'polypeptide(L)' 'MITCSQALFEAEGKNVDVVEDIHIGCVLADMDRQRGSAG' A
#
# COMPACT_ATOMS: atom_id res chain seq x y z
N MET A 1 -3.02 1.40 -12.57
CA MET A 1 -3.70 0.93 -11.34
C MET A 1 -2.64 0.22 -10.48
N ILE A 2 -1.83 0.99 -9.74
CA ILE A 2 -0.65 0.50 -8.98
C ILE A 2 -1.05 0.12 -7.54
N THR A 3 -2.12 0.71 -7.03
CA THR A 3 -2.54 0.63 -5.62
C THR A 3 -3.03 -0.76 -5.20
N CYS A 4 -3.86 -1.43 -6.00
CA CYS A 4 -4.39 -2.75 -5.65
C CYS A 4 -3.31 -3.84 -5.69
N SER A 5 -2.42 -3.80 -6.68
CA SER A 5 -1.30 -4.76 -6.77
C SER A 5 -0.32 -4.61 -5.61
N GLN A 6 -0.03 -3.38 -5.21
CA GLN A 6 0.84 -3.10 -4.06
C GLN A 6 0.19 -3.56 -2.74
N ALA A 7 -1.11 -3.27 -2.55
CA ALA A 7 -1.85 -3.73 -1.37
C ALA A 7 -1.90 -5.26 -1.28
N LEU A 8 -2.08 -5.95 -2.42
CA LEU A 8 -2.09 -7.40 -2.47
C LEU A 8 -0.72 -8.00 -2.10
N PHE A 9 0.37 -7.44 -2.65
CA PHE A 9 1.73 -7.88 -2.35
C PHE A 9 2.08 -7.72 -0.87
N GLU A 10 1.70 -6.60 -0.27
CA GLU A 10 1.94 -6.38 1.16
C GLU A 10 1.10 -7.28 2.06
N ALA A 11 -0.15 -7.57 1.68
CA ALA A 11 -1.00 -8.50 2.41
C ALA A 11 -0.43 -9.94 2.38
N GLU A 12 0.09 -10.37 1.23
CA GLU A 12 0.77 -11.66 1.07
C GLU A 12 2.00 -11.76 2.00
N GLY A 13 2.85 -10.72 2.03
CA GLY A 13 4.00 -10.68 2.93
C GLY A 13 3.65 -10.67 4.43
N LYS A 14 2.45 -10.20 4.77
CA LYS A 14 1.94 -10.10 6.16
C LYS A 14 1.04 -11.28 6.54
N ASN A 15 0.82 -12.28 5.67
CA ASN A 15 -0.13 -13.40 5.85
C ASN A 15 -1.55 -12.92 6.21
N VAL A 16 -2.02 -11.86 5.55
CA VAL A 16 -3.38 -11.34 5.75
C VAL A 16 -4.27 -11.84 4.62
N ASP A 17 -5.32 -12.58 4.95
CA ASP A 17 -6.25 -13.17 3.97
C ASP A 17 -7.21 -12.14 3.34
N VAL A 18 -7.36 -10.97 3.96
CA VAL A 18 -8.32 -9.92 3.53
C VAL A 18 -7.64 -8.55 3.45
N VAL A 19 -7.72 -7.92 2.28
CA VAL A 19 -7.31 -6.53 2.08
C VAL A 19 -8.44 -5.60 2.46
N GLU A 20 -8.37 -5.03 3.66
CA GLU A 20 -9.27 -3.97 4.12
C GLU A 20 -8.83 -2.56 3.68
N ASP A 21 -9.76 -1.59 3.72
CA ASP A 21 -9.54 -0.19 3.32
C ASP A 21 -8.35 0.46 4.04
N ILE A 22 -8.08 0.08 5.30
CA ILE A 22 -6.94 0.58 6.07
C ILE A 22 -5.59 0.27 5.38
N HIS A 23 -5.48 -0.89 4.74
CA HIS A 23 -4.26 -1.28 4.02
C HIS A 23 -4.06 -0.45 2.76
N ILE A 24 -5.15 -0.14 2.05
CA ILE A 24 -5.12 0.75 0.90
C ILE A 24 -4.72 2.17 1.34
N GLY A 25 -5.27 2.65 2.46
CA GLY A 25 -4.91 3.94 3.05
C GLY A 25 -3.42 4.04 3.39
N CYS A 26 -2.82 2.98 3.95
CA CYS A 26 -1.39 2.91 4.21
C CYS A 26 -0.56 3.01 2.93
N VAL A 27 -0.89 2.23 1.89
CA VAL A 27 -0.17 2.26 0.61
C VAL A 27 -0.23 3.65 -0.02
N LEU A 28 -1.38 4.32 0.02
CA LEU A 28 -1.54 5.67 -0.51
C LEU A 28 -0.69 6.69 0.26
N ALA A 29 -0.70 6.63 1.59
CA ALA A 29 0.11 7.50 2.43
C ALA A 29 1.62 7.31 2.19
N ASP A 30 2.06 6.07 2.03
CA ASP A 30 3.46 5.74 1.75
C ASP A 30 3.89 6.20 0.35
N MET A 31 3.01 6.05 -0.65
CA MET A 31 3.24 6.59 -2.00
C MET A 31 3.36 8.12 -1.99
N ASP A 32 2.50 8.82 -1.25
CA ASP A 32 2.56 10.28 -1.11
C ASP A 32 3.84 10.74 -0.40
N ARG A 33 4.27 9.99 0.64
CA ARG A 33 5.53 10.26 1.34
C ARG A 33 6.75 10.10 0.42
N GLN A 34 6.75 9.07 -0.43
CA GLN A 34 7.82 8.86 -1.41
C GLN A 34 7.85 9.97 -2.48
N ARG A 35 6.68 10.44 -2.92
CA ARG A 35 6.58 11.59 -3.85
C ARG A 35 7.14 12.88 -3.25
N GLY A 36 7.02 13.07 -1.94
CA GLY A 36 7.61 14.21 -1.22
C GLY A 36 9.10 14.10 -0.93
N SER A 37 9.73 12.94 -1.17
CA SER A 37 11.15 12.70 -0.87
C SER A 37 12.10 12.97 -2.05
N ALA A 38 11.58 13.43 -3.18
CA ALA A 38 12.38 13.95 -4.30
C ALA A 38 12.76 15.41 -4.04
N GLY A 39 13.69 15.62 -3.10
CA GLY A 39 14.36 16.90 -2.83
C GLY A 39 15.84 16.78 -3.14
#